data_AF-A0AAV2Z3A8-F1
#
_entry.id   AF-A0AAV2Z3A8-F1
#
_cell.length_a   1.000
_cell.length_b   1.000
_cell.length_c   1.000
_cell.angle_alpha   90.00
_cell.angle_beta   90.00
_cell.angle_gamma   90.00
#
_symmetry.space_group_name_H-M   'P 1'
#
loop_
_entity.id
_entity.type
_entity.pdbx_description
1 polymer ?
#
loop_
_entity_poly.entity_id
_entity_poly.type
_entity_poly.pdbx_seq_one_letter_code
_entity_poly.pdbx_strand_id
1 'polypeptide(L)' 'MAPLLERLLNKLPLSQNGKVAFGTMVCLSICAYPVFSKKTKPGHDLFSSEKPQDVFQKEVEDRRARLKTDE' A
#
# COMPACT_ATOMS: atom_id res chain seq x y z
N MET A 1 19.97 -18.26 -14.37
CA MET A 1 20.39 -17.21 -13.42
C MET A 1 19.51 -17.22 -12.17
N ALA A 2 19.80 -18.09 -11.19
CA ALA A 2 19.33 -17.95 -9.80
C ALA A 2 20.19 -18.79 -8.80
N PRO A 3 21.54 -18.77 -8.86
CA PRO A 3 22.37 -19.71 -8.11
C PRO A 3 22.35 -19.52 -6.59
N LEU A 4 21.92 -18.35 -6.09
CA LEU A 4 22.00 -18.01 -4.66
C LEU A 4 20.77 -18.51 -3.89
N LEU A 5 19.59 -18.42 -4.51
CA LEU A 5 18.33 -18.84 -3.89
C LEU A 5 18.29 -20.37 -3.73
N GLU A 6 18.72 -21.11 -4.75
CA GLU A 6 18.77 -22.58 -4.72
C GLU A 6 19.77 -23.09 -3.68
N ARG A 7 20.92 -22.43 -3.52
CA ARG A 7 21.92 -22.78 -2.50
C ARG A 7 21.42 -22.56 -1.07
N LEU A 8 20.64 -21.50 -0.83
CA LEU A 8 20.00 -21.24 0.46
C LEU A 8 18.89 -22.25 0.75
N LEU A 9 18.04 -22.55 -0.23
CA LEU A 9 16.95 -23.52 -0.09
C LEU A 9 17.46 -24.95 0.11
N ASN A 10 18.60 -25.31 -0.46
CA ASN A 10 19.21 -26.64 -0.31
C ASN A 10 19.96 -26.84 1.02
N LYS A 11 20.22 -25.77 1.79
CA LYS A 11 20.74 -25.88 3.17
C LYS A 11 19.67 -26.13 4.21
N LEU A 12 18.41 -25.88 3.89
CA LEU A 12 17.28 -26.21 4.76
C LEU A 12 16.90 -27.68 4.56
N PRO A 13 16.81 -28.51 5.61
CA PRO A 13 16.39 -29.92 5.53
C PRO A 13 14.87 -30.04 5.32
N LEU A 14 14.33 -29.26 4.38
CA LEU A 14 12.92 -29.27 4.03
C LEU A 14 12.72 -30.21 2.84
N SER A 15 11.69 -31.05 2.92
CA SER A 15 11.24 -31.83 1.79
C SER A 15 10.82 -30.91 0.63
N GLN A 16 10.74 -31.46 -0.58
CA GLN A 16 10.29 -30.70 -1.76
C GLN A 16 8.96 -29.99 -1.52
N ASN A 17 8.02 -30.65 -0.83
CA ASN A 17 6.74 -30.06 -0.43
C ASN A 17 6.90 -28.92 0.59
N GLY A 18 7.87 -29.04 1.50
CA GLY A 18 8.20 -27.99 2.47
C GLY A 18 8.77 -26.72 1.82
N LYS A 19 9.58 -26.85 0.77
CA LYS A 19 10.11 -25.71 0.01
C LYS A 19 9.00 -24.97 -0.74
N VAL A 20 8.06 -25.72 -1.33
CA VAL A 20 6.89 -25.15 -1.99
C VAL A 20 6.01 -24.42 -0.98
N ALA A 21 5.70 -25.05 0.16
CA ALA A 21 4.90 -24.43 1.22
C ALA A 21 5.54 -23.16 1.80
N PHE A 22 6.86 -23.15 1.97
CA PHE A 22 7.58 -21.95 2.41
C PHE A 22 7.49 -20.83 1.37
N GLY A 23 7.71 -21.14 0.08
CA GLY A 23 7.57 -20.17 -0.99
C GLY A 23 6.17 -19.57 -1.11
N THR A 24 5.12 -20.40 -0.98
CA THR A 24 3.74 -19.92 -1.04
C THR A 24 3.39 -19.04 0.17
N MET A 25 3.82 -19.41 1.38
CA MET A 25 3.61 -18.58 2.57
C MET A 25 4.31 -17.22 2.47
N VAL A 26 5.55 -17.19 1.96
CA VAL A 26 6.26 -15.92 1.72
C VAL A 26 5.49 -15.04 0.73
N CYS A 27 5.04 -15.59 -0.40
CA CYS A 27 4.26 -14.83 -1.38
C CYS A 27 2.94 -14.30 -0.79
N LEU A 28 2.21 -15.13 -0.04
CA LEU A 28 0.96 -14.74 0.60
C LEU A 28 1.17 -13.65 1.65
N SER A 29 2.25 -13.74 2.45
CA SER A 29 2.56 -12.73 3.45
C SER A 29 2.85 -11.35 2.85
N ILE A 30 3.55 -11.30 1.71
CA ILE A 30 3.85 -10.06 0.99
C ILE A 30 2.57 -9.45 0.41
N CYS A 31 1.70 -10.28 -0.18
CA CYS A 31 0.41 -9.83 -0.72
C CYS A 31 -0.57 -9.37 0.37
N ALA A 32 -0.51 -9.97 1.56
CA ALA A 32 -1.38 -9.62 2.69
C ALA A 32 -0.90 -8.38 3.46
N TYR A 33 0.40 -8.07 3.46
CA TYR A 33 0.97 -6.91 4.16
C TYR A 33 0.23 -5.58 3.90
N PRO A 34 -0.04 -5.15 2.64
CA PRO A 34 -0.74 -3.88 2.40
C PRO A 34 -2.19 -3.87 2.92
N VAL A 35 -2.82 -5.04 3.05
CA VAL A 35 -4.21 -5.17 3.55
C VAL A 35 -4.26 -4.91 5.06
N PHE A 36 -3.28 -5.42 5.81
CA PHE A 36 -3.26 -5.29 7.27
C PHE A 36 -2.49 -4.07 7.77
N SER A 37 -1.48 -3.61 7.04
CA SER A 37 -0.61 -2.50 7.47
C SER A 37 -1.24 -1.12 7.23
N LYS A 38 -2.11 -0.98 6.23
CA LYS A 38 -2.72 0.31 5.88
C LYS A 38 -4.10 0.46 6.55
N LYS A 39 -4.21 1.37 7.53
CA LYS A 39 -5.49 1.74 8.16
C LYS A 39 -6.48 2.35 7.16
N THR A 40 -5.98 3.07 6.16
CA THR A 40 -6.76 3.64 5.06
C THR A 40 -6.68 2.70 3.86
N LYS A 41 -7.79 2.02 3.55
CA LYS A 41 -7.88 1.21 2.35
C LYS A 41 -7.77 2.13 1.12
N PRO A 42 -7.00 1.76 0.08
CA PRO A 42 -6.99 2.54 -1.17
C PRO A 42 -8.43 2.66 -1.70
N GLY A 43 -8.87 3.89 -1.96
CA GLY A 43 -10.26 4.21 -2.34
C GLY A 43 -11.21 4.56 -1.18
N HIS A 44 -10.82 4.36 0.09
CA HIS A 44 -11.64 4.80 1.23
C HIS A 44 -11.85 6.33 1.25
N ASP A 45 -10.89 7.07 0.71
CA ASP A 45 -10.95 8.52 0.61
C ASP A 45 -11.86 9.03 -0.52
N LEU A 46 -12.16 8.19 -1.51
CA LEU A 46 -13.04 8.53 -2.63
C LEU A 46 -14.53 8.48 -2.26
N PHE A 47 -14.87 7.88 -1.12
CA PHE A 47 -16.24 7.72 -0.60
C PHE A 47 -16.41 8.29 0.81
N SER A 48 -15.44 9.07 1.29
CA SER A 48 -15.58 9.78 2.56
C SER A 48 -16.50 10.98 2.37
N SER A 49 -17.78 10.82 2.76
CA SER A 49 -18.77 11.91 2.82
C SER A 49 -18.39 13.04 3.79
N GLU A 50 -17.29 12.91 4.54
CA GLU A 50 -16.77 13.92 5.48
C GLU A 50 -15.98 15.04 4.78
N LYS A 51 -15.37 14.77 3.63
CA LYS A 51 -14.52 15.74 2.90
C LYS A 51 -15.17 16.75 1.94
N PRO A 52 -16.50 16.79 1.67
CA PRO A 52 -17.06 17.83 0.79
C PRO A 52 -16.81 19.24 1.30
N GLN A 53 -16.85 19.44 2.61
CA GLN A 53 -16.67 20.76 3.23
C GLN A 53 -15.21 21.24 3.16
N ASP A 54 -14.24 20.35 3.36
CA ASP A 54 -12.82 20.71 3.31
C ASP A 54 -12.37 21.13 1.91
N VAL A 55 -12.89 20.45 0.88
CA VAL A 55 -12.63 20.83 -0.52
C VAL A 55 -13.26 22.19 -0.83
N PHE A 56 -14.49 22.42 -0.40
CA PHE A 56 -15.19 23.69 -0.62
C PHE A 56 -14.51 24.87 0.12
N GLN A 57 -14.10 24.67 1.37
CA GLN A 57 -13.40 25.71 2.14
C GLN A 57 -12.07 26.09 1.51
N LYS A 58 -11.31 25.09 1.06
CA LYS A 58 -10.04 25.31 0.35
C LYS A 58 -10.24 26.09 -0.95
N GLU A 59 -11.31 25.81 -1.69
CA GLU A 59 -11.65 26.54 -2.93
C GLU A 59 -12.04 28.01 -2.66
N VAL A 60 -12.75 28.28 -1.57
CA VAL A 60 -13.10 29.65 -1.14
C VAL A 60 -11.85 30.43 -0.68
N GLU A 61 -10.95 29.79 0.06
CA GLU A 61 -9.68 30.38 0.48
C GLU A 61 -8.77 30.70 -0.72
N ASP A 62 -8.62 29.77 -1.66
CA ASP A 62 -7.86 29.98 -2.89
C ASP A 62 -8.43 31.14 -3.71
N ARG A 63 -9.76 31.27 -3.78
CA ARG A 63 -10.42 32.42 -4.44
C ARG A 63 -10.09 33.74 -3.74
N ARG A 64 -10.13 33.78 -2.41
CA ARG A 64 -9.79 34.97 -1.62
C ARG A 64 -8.32 35.36 -1.76
N ALA A 65 -7.42 34.39 -1.81
CA ALA A 65 -5.98 34.63 -1.99
C ALA A 65 -5.69 35.27 -3.35
N ARG A 66 -6.34 34.81 -4.43
CA ARG A 66 -6.23 35.42 -5.76
C ARG A 66 -6.67 36.88 -5.77
N LEU A 67 -7.86 37.17 -5.23
CA LEU A 67 -8.39 38.53 -5.15
C LEU A 67 -7.51 39.50 -4.34
N LYS A 68 -6.78 39.01 -3.34
CA LYS A 68 -5.86 39.82 -2.51
C LYS A 68 -4.51 40.07 -3.18
N THR A 69 -4.16 39.33 -4.23
CA THR A 69 -2.90 39.50 -4.97
C THR A 69 -3.06 40.45 -6.17
N ASP A 70 -4.30 40.75 -6.55
CA ASP A 70 -4.67 41.65 -7.65
C ASP A 70 -4.95 43.11 -7.17
N GLU A 71 -4.69 43.44 -5.90
CA GLU A 71 -4.60 44.81 -5.33
C GLU A 71 -3.14 45.21 -5.09
#